data_AF-A0A355FBN9-F1
#
_entry.id   AF-A0A355FBN9-F1
#
_cell.length_a   1.000
_cell.length_b   1.000
_cell.length_c   1.000
_cell.angle_alpha   90.00
_cell.angle_beta   90.00
_cell.angle_gamma   90.00
#
_symmetry.space_group_name_H-M   'P 1'
#
loop_
_entity.id
_entity.type
_entity.pdbx_description
1 polymer ?
#
loop_
_entity_poly.entity_id
_entity_poly.type
_entity_poly.pdbx_seq_one_letter_code
_entity_poly.pdbx_strand_id
1 'polypeptide(L)'
;AVKFSPRGEVVEVGVTAQGGKVRVRVTDRGKGIPPEFEARIFEKFAQADATSTRQKGGTGLGLSISKAIVERQGGRIWFETAPGQGTTFWVELPEWLAEPPGEEDASRGRARILVCEDDRDVARLLVLLLQQDGYEVDMAHDATEAKRRVEERSYAAMTLDLGLPDQDGLTLLRDLREGAAGRELPVVIVSVQAREGQSELNGGAVGVMDWLVKPIDQARLRAAGRRGGGGGGGPTAPA
;
A
#
# COMPACT_ATOMS: atom_id res chain seq x y z
N ALA A 1 0.22 12.03 19.54
CA ALA A 1 -0.73 13.13 19.31
C ALA A 1 -2.08 12.94 20.03
N VAL A 2 -3.13 12.35 19.43
CA VAL A 2 -4.52 12.37 19.98
C VAL A 2 -4.63 11.93 21.44
N LYS A 3 -3.96 10.83 21.81
CA LYS A 3 -3.94 10.29 23.18
C LYS A 3 -3.29 11.22 24.23
N PHE A 4 -2.39 12.10 23.78
CA PHE A 4 -1.54 12.92 24.64
C PHE A 4 -1.93 14.40 24.66
N SER A 5 -2.71 14.87 23.68
CA SER A 5 -3.36 16.18 23.70
C SER A 5 -4.48 16.25 24.75
N PRO A 6 -4.74 17.43 25.34
CA PRO A 6 -5.96 17.70 26.09
C PRO A 6 -7.23 17.50 25.23
N ARG A 7 -8.35 17.24 25.88
CA ARG A 7 -9.63 17.05 25.18
C ARG A 7 -10.08 18.37 24.55
N GLY A 8 -10.45 18.33 23.27
CA GLY A 8 -10.86 19.52 22.50
C GLY A 8 -9.73 20.22 21.75
N GLU A 9 -8.48 19.83 21.98
CA GLU A 9 -7.33 20.36 21.25
C GLU A 9 -7.17 19.70 19.86
N VAL A 10 -6.70 20.49 18.90
CA VAL A 10 -6.48 20.05 17.52
C VAL A 10 -5.11 19.39 17.39
N VAL A 11 -5.09 18.23 16.72
CA VAL A 11 -3.86 17.62 16.21
C VAL A 11 -3.68 18.05 14.76
N GLU A 12 -2.54 18.67 14.46
CA GLU A 12 -2.23 19.11 13.10
C GLU A 12 -1.39 18.05 12.38
N VAL A 13 -1.79 17.72 11.15
CA VAL A 13 -1.00 16.89 10.24
C VAL A 13 -0.70 17.71 9.00
N GLY A 14 0.57 17.84 8.64
CA GLY A 14 1.01 18.60 7.46
C GLY A 14 1.95 17.77 6.61
N VAL A 15 1.87 17.96 5.30
CA VAL A 15 2.78 17.34 4.33
C VAL A 15 3.35 18.41 3.43
N THR A 16 4.65 18.36 3.19
CA THR A 16 5.37 19.25 2.28
C THR A 16 6.33 18.44 1.41
N ALA A 17 6.40 18.74 0.12
CA ALA A 17 7.37 18.15 -0.80
C ALA A 17 8.36 19.23 -1.24
N GLN A 18 9.66 19.00 -1.03
CA GLN A 18 10.71 19.94 -1.43
C GLN A 18 12.04 19.21 -1.65
N GLY A 19 12.68 19.46 -2.79
CA GLY A 19 14.03 18.99 -3.06
C GLY A 19 14.16 17.46 -3.18
N GLY A 20 13.16 16.79 -3.77
CA GLY A 20 13.18 15.33 -3.91
C GLY A 20 12.91 14.61 -2.58
N LYS A 21 12.24 15.26 -1.64
CA LYS A 21 11.88 14.71 -0.33
C LYS A 21 10.48 15.13 0.08
N VAL A 22 9.78 14.21 0.74
CA VAL A 22 8.48 14.46 1.38
C VAL A 22 8.67 14.52 2.89
N ARG A 23 8.23 15.62 3.50
CA ARG A 23 8.19 15.81 4.95
C ARG A 23 6.76 15.78 5.45
N VAL A 24 6.51 14.90 6.41
CA VAL A 24 5.26 14.81 7.16
C VAL A 24 5.51 15.33 8.58
N ARG A 25 4.66 16.23 9.06
CA ARG A 25 4.64 16.68 10.46
C ARG A 25 3.35 16.25 11.13
N VAL A 26 3.45 15.83 12.39
CA VAL A 26 2.32 15.58 13.27
C VAL A 26 2.55 16.38 14.56
N THR A 27 1.79 17.45 14.75
CA THR A 27 1.91 18.35 15.90
C THR A 27 0.75 18.12 16.87
N ASP A 28 1.09 17.93 18.15
CA ASP A 28 0.14 17.86 19.25
C ASP A 28 0.32 18.99 20.26
N ARG A 29 -0.70 19.21 21.09
CA ARG A 29 -0.72 20.23 22.17
C ARG A 29 -0.66 19.59 23.56
N GLY A 30 0.01 18.45 23.67
CA GLY A 30 0.16 17.70 24.92
C GLY A 30 1.15 18.33 25.91
N LYS A 31 1.51 17.57 26.95
CA LYS A 31 2.47 18.01 27.98
C LYS A 31 3.92 18.17 27.50
N GLY A 32 4.22 17.80 26.25
CA GLY A 32 5.59 17.65 25.75
C GLY A 32 6.24 16.35 26.24
N ILE A 33 7.50 16.15 25.84
CA ILE A 33 8.31 15.01 26.26
C ILE A 33 9.25 15.47 27.38
N PRO A 34 9.35 14.75 28.51
CA PRO A 34 10.31 15.06 29.56
C PRO A 34 11.77 14.88 29.06
N PRO A 35 12.71 15.78 29.41
CA PRO A 35 14.11 15.71 28.95
C PRO A 35 14.79 14.37 29.21
N GLU A 36 14.50 13.75 30.35
CA GLU A 36 15.03 12.43 30.73
C GLU A 36 14.50 11.27 29.85
N PHE A 37 13.40 11.48 29.14
CA PHE A 37 12.77 10.48 28.28
C PHE A 37 13.08 10.69 26.80
N GLU A 38 13.56 11.87 26.40
CA GLU A 38 13.86 12.23 25.00
C GLU A 38 14.78 11.21 24.31
N ALA A 39 15.85 10.79 25.00
CA ALA A 39 16.82 9.84 24.44
C ALA A 39 16.23 8.45 24.15
N ARG A 40 15.15 8.08 24.87
CA ARG A 40 14.60 6.73 24.88
C ARG A 40 13.27 6.62 24.15
N ILE A 41 12.73 7.72 23.64
CA ILE A 41 11.37 7.75 23.09
C ILE A 41 11.13 6.81 21.90
N PHE A 42 12.19 6.48 21.14
CA PHE A 42 12.14 5.54 20.04
C PHE A 42 12.55 4.11 20.42
N GLU A 43 12.92 3.85 21.68
CA GLU A 43 13.24 2.50 22.15
C GLU A 43 11.96 1.65 22.26
N LYS A 44 12.12 0.35 22.06
CA LYS A 44 11.02 -0.60 22.23
C LYS A 44 10.58 -0.63 23.69
N PHE A 45 9.27 -0.59 23.91
CA PHE A 45 8.64 -0.64 25.25
C PHE A 45 8.95 0.58 26.14
N ALA A 46 9.53 1.65 25.59
CA ALA A 46 9.79 2.87 26.34
C ALA A 46 8.49 3.61 26.67
N GLN A 47 8.34 4.00 27.94
CA GLN A 47 7.20 4.78 28.43
C GLN A 47 7.69 5.82 29.45
N ALA A 48 7.20 7.05 29.32
CA ALA A 48 7.58 8.16 30.20
C ALA A 48 7.07 7.99 31.65
N ASP A 49 5.95 7.29 31.85
CA ASP A 49 5.31 7.12 33.17
C ASP A 49 4.87 5.65 33.38
N ALA A 50 5.53 4.91 34.27
CA ALA A 50 5.17 3.52 34.60
C ALA A 50 3.81 3.39 35.31
N THR A 51 3.36 4.44 36.00
CA THR A 51 2.07 4.54 36.71
C THR A 51 0.89 4.86 35.77
N SER A 52 1.16 5.29 34.53
CA SER A 52 0.16 5.64 33.49
C SER A 52 -0.35 4.42 32.70
N THR A 53 0.11 3.22 33.01
CA THR A 53 -0.27 1.97 32.33
C THR A 53 -1.78 1.70 32.43
N ARG A 54 -2.45 2.13 33.51
CA ARG A 54 -3.91 1.97 33.68
C ARG A 54 -4.77 3.07 33.03
N GLN A 55 -4.26 4.29 32.85
CA GLN A 55 -5.09 5.42 32.39
C GLN A 55 -5.02 5.69 30.89
N LYS A 56 -3.91 5.35 30.21
CA LYS A 56 -3.73 5.77 28.80
C LYS A 56 -3.31 4.68 27.82
N GLY A 57 -3.09 3.43 28.22
CA GLY A 57 -3.00 2.24 27.33
C GLY A 57 -2.01 2.31 26.16
N GLY A 58 -0.88 1.60 26.23
CA GLY A 58 0.03 1.46 25.08
C GLY A 58 1.16 0.48 25.37
N THR A 59 1.69 -0.17 24.35
CA THR A 59 2.78 -1.15 24.47
C THR A 59 4.18 -0.51 24.43
N GLY A 60 4.27 0.79 24.10
CA GLY A 60 5.55 1.47 23.87
C GLY A 60 6.25 1.03 22.57
N LEU A 61 5.54 0.37 21.64
CA LEU A 61 6.13 -0.11 20.39
C LEU A 61 5.94 0.85 19.20
N GLY A 62 4.89 1.69 19.22
CA GLY A 62 4.49 2.48 18.05
C GLY A 62 5.64 3.28 17.41
N LEU A 63 6.33 4.11 18.20
CA LEU A 63 7.42 4.94 17.69
C LEU A 63 8.65 4.12 17.25
N SER A 64 8.94 3.00 17.92
CA SER A 64 10.03 2.10 17.51
C SER A 64 9.75 1.43 16.15
N ILE A 65 8.48 1.09 15.89
CA ILE A 65 8.04 0.54 14.60
C ILE A 65 8.08 1.64 13.53
N SER A 66 7.54 2.83 13.82
CA SER A 66 7.59 3.96 12.89
C SER A 66 9.03 4.30 12.49
N LYS A 67 9.96 4.33 13.44
CA LYS A 67 11.38 4.55 13.17
C LYS A 67 11.96 3.48 12.23
N ALA A 68 11.74 2.20 12.53
CA ALA A 68 12.23 1.11 11.69
C ALA A 68 11.68 1.16 10.26
N ILE A 69 10.40 1.50 10.09
CA ILE A 69 9.76 1.64 8.76
C ILE A 69 10.40 2.80 7.99
N VAL A 70 10.52 3.97 8.62
CA VAL A 70 11.06 5.18 7.99
C VAL A 70 12.52 5.00 7.60
N GLU A 71 13.36 4.43 8.48
CA GLU A 71 14.77 4.17 8.20
C GLU A 71 14.94 3.13 7.08
N ARG A 72 14.10 2.09 7.04
CA ARG A 72 14.12 1.10 5.95
C ARG A 72 13.75 1.70 4.60
N GLN A 73 12.97 2.78 4.58
CA GLN A 73 12.61 3.53 3.36
C GLN A 73 13.66 4.61 3.01
N GLY A 74 14.83 4.60 3.64
CA GLY A 74 15.89 5.60 3.40
C GLY A 74 15.55 6.99 3.94
N GLY A 75 14.57 7.08 4.83
CA GLY A 75 14.13 8.32 5.46
C GLY A 75 14.71 8.54 6.85
N ARG A 76 14.17 9.56 7.52
CA ARG A 76 14.50 9.92 8.90
C ARG A 76 13.24 10.30 9.68
N ILE A 77 13.18 9.91 10.95
CA ILE A 77 12.18 10.37 11.91
C ILE A 77 12.85 11.14 13.06
N TRP A 78 12.25 12.23 13.51
CA TRP A 78 12.70 13.01 14.68
C TRP A 78 11.52 13.73 15.33
N PHE A 79 11.78 14.47 16.40
CA PHE A 79 10.77 15.29 17.05
C PHE A 79 11.37 16.59 17.57
N GLU A 80 10.48 17.56 17.78
CA GLU A 80 10.73 18.82 18.46
C GLU A 80 9.67 18.94 19.56
N THR A 81 10.08 19.27 20.78
CA THR A 81 9.19 19.33 21.93
C THR A 81 9.59 20.46 22.86
N ALA A 82 8.61 21.02 23.55
CA ALA A 82 8.83 21.92 24.66
C ALA A 82 7.84 21.57 25.80
N PRO A 83 8.30 21.51 27.06
CA PRO A 83 7.43 21.22 28.20
C PRO A 83 6.20 22.13 28.22
N GLY A 84 5.01 21.52 28.28
CA GLY A 84 3.72 22.22 28.30
C GLY A 84 3.26 22.85 26.97
N GLN A 85 4.04 22.75 25.88
CA GLN A 85 3.68 23.30 24.57
C GLN A 85 3.35 22.22 23.52
N GLY A 86 3.58 20.95 23.86
CA GLY A 86 3.31 19.81 23.00
C GLY A 86 4.54 19.28 22.28
N THR A 87 4.30 18.50 21.24
CA THR A 87 5.35 17.82 20.46
C THR A 87 5.00 17.83 18.99
N THR A 88 5.99 18.14 18.14
CA THR A 88 5.93 17.88 16.71
C THR A 88 6.82 16.70 16.37
N PHE A 89 6.23 15.63 15.84
CA PHE A 89 6.98 14.55 15.21
C PHE A 89 7.12 14.83 13.72
N TRP A 90 8.33 14.62 13.21
CA TRP A 90 8.69 14.82 11.82
C TRP A 90 9.13 13.50 11.20
N VAL A 91 8.66 13.22 10.00
CA VAL A 91 9.10 12.13 9.14
C VAL A 91 9.54 12.72 7.81
N GLU A 92 10.75 12.44 7.37
CA GLU A 92 11.27 12.79 6.05
C GLU A 92 11.52 11.49 5.27
N LEU A 93 10.96 11.39 4.07
CA LEU A 93 11.17 10.29 3.14
C LEU A 93 11.69 10.85 1.81
N PRO A 94 12.52 10.10 1.07
CA PRO A 94 12.81 10.45 -0.31
C PRO A 94 11.50 10.51 -1.11
N GLU A 95 11.38 11.55 -1.93
CA GLU A 95 10.26 11.67 -2.85
C GLU A 95 10.40 10.62 -3.93
N TRP A 96 9.36 9.81 -4.10
CA TRP A 96 9.33 8.79 -5.13
C TRP A 96 8.98 9.44 -6.47
N LEU A 97 10.01 9.77 -7.25
CA LEU A 97 9.86 10.15 -8.65
C LEU A 97 9.62 8.88 -9.47
N ALA A 98 8.37 8.63 -9.89
CA ALA A 98 8.11 7.58 -10.87
C ALA A 98 8.91 7.89 -12.14
N GLU A 99 9.67 6.93 -12.66
CA GLU A 99 10.23 7.04 -14.00
C GLU A 99 9.07 7.21 -14.99
N PRO A 100 9.13 8.19 -15.90
CA PRO A 100 8.09 8.35 -16.90
C PRO A 100 8.03 7.06 -17.75
N PRO A 101 6.83 6.63 -18.17
CA PRO A 101 6.70 5.51 -19.09
C PRO A 101 7.55 5.79 -20.33
N GLY A 102 8.30 4.79 -20.81
CA GLY A 102 9.11 4.91 -22.00
C GLY A 102 8.25 5.27 -23.21
N GLU A 103 8.81 6.02 -24.17
CA GLU A 103 8.09 6.55 -25.34
C GLU A 103 7.35 5.46 -26.17
N GLU A 104 7.73 4.19 -26.05
CA GLU A 104 7.05 3.06 -26.69
C GLU A 104 5.61 2.84 -26.19
N ASP A 105 5.30 3.19 -24.94
CA ASP A 105 3.97 3.00 -24.32
C ASP A 105 2.93 4.04 -24.78
N ALA A 106 3.34 5.18 -25.35
CA ALA A 106 2.43 6.27 -25.69
C ALA A 106 1.59 6.01 -26.97
N SER A 107 2.04 5.08 -27.83
CA SER A 107 1.40 4.78 -29.12
C SER A 107 0.33 3.67 -29.06
N ARG A 108 0.31 2.88 -27.98
CA ARG A 108 -0.76 1.91 -27.68
C ARG A 108 -1.74 2.61 -26.73
N GLY A 109 -3.03 2.66 -27.07
CA GLY A 109 -4.03 3.25 -26.16
C GLY A 109 -3.84 2.71 -24.73
N ARG A 110 -3.90 3.60 -23.73
CA ARG A 110 -3.52 3.28 -22.34
C ARG A 110 -4.24 2.01 -21.89
N ALA A 111 -3.49 0.94 -21.69
CA ALA A 111 -4.05 -0.34 -21.27
C ALA A 111 -4.81 -0.17 -19.96
N ARG A 112 -5.95 -0.85 -19.82
CA ARG A 112 -6.83 -0.71 -18.67
C ARG A 112 -6.63 -1.86 -17.69
N ILE A 113 -6.48 -1.55 -16.40
CA ILE A 113 -6.35 -2.53 -15.31
C ILE A 113 -7.56 -2.42 -14.39
N LEU A 114 -8.08 -3.56 -13.94
CA LEU A 114 -9.10 -3.63 -12.90
C LEU A 114 -8.45 -3.87 -11.54
N VAL A 115 -8.74 -3.04 -10.54
CA VAL A 115 -8.33 -3.25 -9.15
C VAL A 115 -9.53 -3.75 -8.35
N CYS A 116 -9.48 -4.99 -7.84
CA CYS A 116 -10.49 -5.55 -6.94
C CYS A 116 -9.95 -5.62 -5.51
N GLU A 117 -10.42 -4.71 -4.67
CA GLU A 117 -9.94 -4.46 -3.29
C GLU A 117 -11.04 -3.76 -2.48
N ASP A 118 -11.41 -4.34 -1.34
CA ASP A 118 -12.48 -3.84 -0.47
C ASP A 118 -12.00 -2.67 0.41
N ASP A 119 -10.73 -2.68 0.83
CA ASP A 119 -10.11 -1.55 1.52
C ASP A 119 -9.90 -0.37 0.56
N ARG A 120 -10.69 0.68 0.75
CA ARG A 120 -10.69 1.86 -0.12
C ARG A 120 -9.35 2.60 -0.17
N ASP A 121 -8.56 2.55 0.90
CA ASP A 121 -7.27 3.24 0.94
C ASP A 121 -6.20 2.42 0.23
N VAL A 122 -6.23 1.09 0.36
CA VAL A 122 -5.38 0.19 -0.43
C VAL A 122 -5.74 0.26 -1.92
N ALA A 123 -7.03 0.28 -2.26
CA ALA A 123 -7.49 0.42 -3.64
C ALA A 123 -6.99 1.72 -4.28
N ARG A 124 -7.08 2.85 -3.56
CA ARG A 124 -6.55 4.14 -4.01
C ARG A 124 -5.05 4.13 -4.19
N LEU A 125 -4.30 3.48 -3.29
CA LEU A 125 -2.86 3.31 -3.43
C LEU A 125 -2.52 2.54 -4.70
N LEU A 126 -3.19 1.41 -4.96
CA LEU A 126 -3.01 0.62 -6.18
C LEU A 126 -3.32 1.43 -7.44
N VAL A 127 -4.42 2.18 -7.45
CA VAL A 127 -4.77 3.08 -8.56
C VAL A 127 -3.67 4.11 -8.81
N LEU A 128 -3.17 4.78 -7.76
CA LEU A 128 -2.11 5.79 -7.88
C LEU A 128 -0.86 5.19 -8.53
N LEU A 129 -0.43 4.01 -8.07
CA LEU A 129 0.77 3.33 -8.57
C LEU A 129 0.62 2.92 -10.04
N LEU A 130 -0.52 2.36 -10.42
CA LEU A 130 -0.78 1.92 -11.78
C LEU A 130 -0.97 3.09 -12.75
N GLN A 131 -1.62 4.19 -12.31
CA GLN A 131 -1.79 5.39 -13.13
C GLN A 131 -0.46 6.11 -13.38
N GLN A 132 0.45 6.14 -12.39
CA GLN A 132 1.82 6.64 -12.55
C GLN A 132 2.59 5.87 -13.62
N ASP A 133 2.29 4.59 -13.79
CA ASP A 133 2.90 3.71 -14.80
C ASP A 133 2.20 3.78 -16.17
N GLY A 134 1.24 4.68 -16.34
CA GLY A 134 0.60 4.93 -17.64
C GLY A 134 -0.74 4.22 -17.86
N TYR A 135 -1.19 3.35 -16.95
CA TYR A 135 -2.42 2.59 -17.11
C TYR A 135 -3.68 3.42 -16.83
N GLU A 136 -4.77 3.09 -17.51
CA GLU A 136 -6.12 3.44 -17.04
C GLU A 136 -6.56 2.43 -15.99
N VAL A 137 -7.23 2.88 -14.93
CA VAL A 137 -7.58 1.99 -13.81
C VAL A 137 -9.03 2.15 -13.42
N ASP A 138 -9.74 1.03 -13.36
CA ASP A 138 -11.07 0.93 -12.78
C ASP A 138 -10.98 0.20 -11.43
N MET A 139 -11.86 0.53 -10.48
CA MET A 139 -11.92 -0.12 -9.16
C MET A 139 -13.19 -0.95 -9.03
N ALA A 140 -13.10 -2.08 -8.34
CA ALA A 140 -14.21 -2.85 -7.81
C ALA A 140 -13.94 -3.11 -6.32
N HIS A 141 -14.96 -2.96 -5.47
CA HIS A 141 -14.81 -3.15 -4.02
C HIS A 141 -15.33 -4.49 -3.51
N ASP A 142 -15.90 -5.29 -4.40
CA ASP A 142 -16.46 -6.61 -4.11
C ASP A 142 -16.41 -7.49 -5.38
N ALA A 143 -16.67 -8.78 -5.21
CA ALA A 143 -16.60 -9.76 -6.30
C ALA A 143 -17.70 -9.54 -7.34
N THR A 144 -18.88 -9.13 -6.89
CA THR A 144 -20.04 -8.84 -7.74
C THR A 144 -19.74 -7.69 -8.71
N GLU A 145 -19.17 -6.59 -8.23
CA GLU A 145 -18.76 -5.45 -9.05
C GLU A 145 -17.63 -5.83 -10.00
N ALA A 146 -16.66 -6.64 -9.53
CA ALA A 146 -15.55 -7.10 -10.37
C ALA A 146 -16.04 -7.92 -11.57
N LYS A 147 -16.94 -8.90 -11.35
CA LYS A 147 -17.55 -9.72 -12.41
C LYS A 147 -18.27 -8.84 -13.44
N ARG A 148 -19.17 -7.97 -12.97
CA ARG A 148 -19.92 -7.06 -13.85
C ARG A 148 -18.99 -6.21 -14.71
N ARG A 149 -17.92 -5.68 -14.12
CA ARG A 149 -16.94 -4.86 -14.86
C ARG A 149 -16.18 -5.66 -15.91
N VAL A 150 -15.75 -6.88 -15.60
CA VAL A 150 -15.07 -7.77 -16.55
C VAL A 150 -15.99 -8.14 -17.72
N GLU A 151 -17.30 -8.25 -17.48
CA GLU A 151 -18.28 -8.49 -18.55
C GLU A 151 -18.54 -7.26 -19.42
N GLU A 152 -18.58 -6.06 -18.83
CA GLU A 152 -18.87 -4.81 -19.53
C GLU A 152 -17.68 -4.22 -20.30
N ARG A 153 -16.45 -4.54 -19.89
CA ARG A 153 -15.23 -3.89 -20.39
C ARG A 153 -14.08 -4.88 -20.51
N SER A 154 -13.20 -4.64 -21.48
CA SER A 154 -11.95 -5.38 -21.62
C SER A 154 -10.84 -4.78 -20.76
N TYR A 155 -10.12 -5.63 -20.04
CA TYR A 155 -8.97 -5.27 -19.22
C TYR A 155 -7.73 -6.02 -19.70
N ALA A 156 -6.58 -5.37 -19.63
CA ALA A 156 -5.28 -5.99 -19.90
C ALA A 156 -4.80 -6.85 -18.73
N ALA A 157 -5.21 -6.52 -17.51
CA ALA A 157 -4.95 -7.30 -16.30
C ALA A 157 -5.92 -6.91 -15.18
N MET A 158 -5.94 -7.71 -14.12
CA MET A 158 -6.66 -7.44 -12.88
C MET A 158 -5.76 -7.67 -11.66
N THR A 159 -5.82 -6.79 -10.66
CA THR A 159 -5.35 -7.12 -9.30
C THR A 159 -6.52 -7.60 -8.47
N LEU A 160 -6.30 -8.62 -7.64
CA LEU A 160 -7.36 -9.28 -6.88
C LEU A 160 -6.93 -9.53 -5.44
N ASP A 161 -7.67 -8.99 -4.46
CA ASP A 161 -7.60 -9.47 -3.08
C ASP A 161 -8.43 -10.75 -2.92
N LEU A 162 -7.96 -11.65 -2.06
CA LEU A 162 -8.68 -12.86 -1.66
C LEU A 162 -9.73 -12.58 -0.58
N GLY A 163 -9.51 -11.54 0.25
CA GLY A 163 -10.35 -11.21 1.40
C GLY A 163 -11.59 -10.37 1.09
N LEU A 164 -12.31 -10.64 0.00
CA LEU A 164 -13.48 -9.83 -0.39
C LEU A 164 -14.70 -10.10 0.51
N PRO A 165 -15.60 -9.11 0.69
CA PRO A 165 -16.70 -9.19 1.66
C PRO A 165 -17.87 -10.08 1.24
N ASP A 166 -18.10 -10.24 -0.07
CA ASP A 166 -19.26 -10.95 -0.63
C ASP A 166 -18.94 -12.36 -1.11
N GLN A 167 -17.68 -12.64 -1.47
CA GLN A 167 -17.23 -13.94 -1.94
C GLN A 167 -15.72 -14.11 -1.73
N ASP A 168 -15.26 -15.32 -1.44
CA ASP A 168 -13.82 -15.61 -1.43
C ASP A 168 -13.17 -15.36 -2.80
N GLY A 169 -12.02 -14.67 -2.83
CA GLY A 169 -11.40 -14.25 -4.09
C GLY A 169 -10.85 -15.39 -4.95
N LEU A 170 -10.52 -16.57 -4.38
CA LEU A 170 -10.19 -17.74 -5.20
C LEU A 170 -11.44 -18.27 -5.92
N THR A 171 -12.60 -18.17 -5.27
CA THR A 171 -13.88 -18.52 -5.89
C THR A 171 -14.21 -17.54 -7.02
N LEU A 172 -14.05 -16.23 -6.80
CA LEU A 172 -14.17 -15.23 -7.87
C LEU A 172 -13.23 -15.54 -9.05
N LEU A 173 -11.97 -15.88 -8.77
CA LEU A 173 -11.01 -16.25 -9.82
C LEU A 173 -11.51 -17.45 -10.64
N ARG A 174 -12.03 -18.50 -9.99
CA ARG A 174 -12.61 -19.67 -10.69
C ARG A 174 -13.79 -19.27 -11.56
N ASP A 175 -14.73 -18.49 -11.03
CA ASP A 175 -15.91 -18.02 -11.77
C ASP A 175 -15.51 -17.20 -13.01
N LEU A 176 -14.50 -16.32 -12.87
CA LEU A 176 -13.97 -15.56 -14.00
C LEU A 176 -13.36 -16.46 -15.08
N ARG A 177 -12.79 -17.61 -14.71
CA ARG A 177 -12.21 -18.56 -15.68
C ARG A 177 -13.26 -19.34 -16.47
N GLU A 178 -14.47 -19.49 -15.93
CA GLU A 178 -15.61 -20.09 -16.63
C GLU A 178 -16.21 -19.12 -17.66
N GLY A 179 -16.15 -17.80 -17.39
CA GLY A 179 -16.65 -16.76 -18.28
C GLY A 179 -15.71 -16.42 -19.45
N ALA A 180 -16.27 -16.19 -20.64
CA ALA A 180 -15.46 -15.89 -21.84
C ALA A 180 -14.58 -14.64 -21.69
N ALA A 181 -15.08 -13.59 -21.04
CA ALA A 181 -14.36 -12.34 -20.83
C ALA A 181 -13.25 -12.44 -19.77
N GLY A 182 -13.41 -13.33 -18.78
CA GLY A 182 -12.45 -13.52 -17.69
C GLY A 182 -11.48 -14.67 -17.92
N ARG A 183 -11.74 -15.58 -18.88
CA ARG A 183 -10.97 -16.82 -19.09
C ARG A 183 -9.47 -16.58 -19.29
N GLU A 184 -9.12 -15.59 -20.08
CA GLU A 184 -7.73 -15.27 -20.42
C GLU A 184 -7.21 -14.03 -19.68
N LEU A 185 -8.05 -13.38 -18.86
CA LEU A 185 -7.68 -12.17 -18.14
C LEU A 185 -6.51 -12.45 -17.18
N PRO A 186 -5.34 -11.83 -17.37
CA PRO A 186 -4.22 -11.98 -16.46
C PRO A 186 -4.57 -11.43 -15.07
N VAL A 187 -4.41 -12.24 -14.03
CA VAL A 187 -4.73 -11.84 -12.64
C VAL A 187 -3.47 -11.84 -11.78
N VAL A 188 -3.27 -10.77 -11.01
CA VAL A 188 -2.24 -10.64 -9.99
C VAL A 188 -2.93 -10.66 -8.63
N ILE A 189 -2.61 -11.65 -7.81
CA ILE A 189 -3.18 -11.72 -6.46
C ILE A 189 -2.42 -10.77 -5.55
N VAL A 190 -3.14 -9.88 -4.86
CA VAL A 190 -2.60 -8.92 -3.90
C VAL A 190 -3.35 -9.10 -2.59
N SER A 191 -2.79 -9.88 -1.66
CA SER A 191 -3.51 -10.22 -0.42
C SER A 191 -2.57 -10.45 0.76
N VAL A 192 -3.08 -10.29 1.99
CA VAL A 192 -2.38 -10.78 3.18
C VAL A 192 -2.29 -12.31 3.21
N GLN A 193 -3.25 -13.00 2.59
CA GLN A 193 -3.36 -14.48 2.52
C GLN A 193 -2.76 -15.06 1.23
N ALA A 194 -1.90 -14.31 0.54
CA ALA A 194 -1.41 -14.71 -0.78
C ALA A 194 -0.59 -16.02 -0.74
N ARG A 195 0.09 -16.33 0.37
CA ARG A 195 0.90 -17.57 0.48
C ARG A 195 0.02 -18.79 0.67
N GLU A 196 -0.99 -18.69 1.52
CA GLU A 196 -1.96 -19.75 1.75
C GLU A 196 -2.73 -20.05 0.46
N GLY A 197 -3.26 -19.02 -0.20
CA GLY A 197 -3.98 -19.17 -1.46
C GLY A 197 -3.13 -19.77 -2.60
N GLN A 198 -1.83 -19.46 -2.65
CA GLN A 198 -0.92 -20.08 -3.63
C GLN A 198 -0.78 -21.60 -3.42
N SER A 199 -0.77 -22.04 -2.16
CA SER A 199 -0.71 -23.47 -1.82
C SER A 199 -1.99 -24.21 -2.19
N GLU A 200 -3.15 -23.58 -2.01
CA GLU A 200 -4.45 -24.18 -2.36
C GLU A 200 -4.63 -24.43 -3.86
N LEU A 201 -3.95 -23.64 -4.70
CA LEU A 201 -3.98 -23.78 -6.16
C LEU A 201 -2.85 -24.65 -6.72
N ASN A 202 -2.09 -25.36 -5.87
CA ASN A 202 -0.97 -26.23 -6.28
C ASN A 202 0.01 -25.58 -7.28
N GLY A 203 0.24 -24.26 -7.14
CA GLY A 203 1.21 -23.52 -7.96
C GLY A 203 0.85 -23.34 -9.44
N GLY A 204 -0.37 -23.67 -9.87
CA GLY A 204 -0.71 -23.72 -11.30
C GLY A 204 -2.17 -23.40 -11.61
N ALA A 205 -2.68 -22.25 -11.14
CA ALA A 205 -3.94 -21.73 -11.66
C ALA A 205 -3.70 -21.02 -12.99
N VAL A 206 -4.35 -21.51 -14.05
CA VAL A 206 -4.32 -20.89 -15.39
C VAL A 206 -4.67 -19.40 -15.28
N GLY A 207 -3.79 -18.54 -15.79
CA GLY A 207 -3.99 -17.09 -15.87
C GLY A 207 -3.63 -16.28 -14.62
N VAL A 208 -3.14 -16.89 -13.53
CA VAL A 208 -2.52 -16.12 -12.42
C VAL A 208 -1.07 -15.81 -12.78
N MET A 209 -0.73 -14.53 -12.82
CA MET A 209 0.61 -14.05 -13.24
C MET A 209 1.58 -13.92 -12.08
N ASP A 210 1.11 -13.49 -10.92
CA ASP A 210 1.94 -13.30 -9.75
C ASP A 210 1.11 -13.29 -8.46
N TRP A 211 1.80 -13.50 -7.35
CA TRP A 211 1.27 -13.47 -5.99
C TRP A 211 2.08 -12.47 -5.16
N LEU A 212 1.41 -11.39 -4.73
CA LEU A 212 1.97 -10.29 -3.96
C LEU A 212 1.35 -10.30 -2.56
N VAL A 213 2.22 -10.40 -1.55
CA VAL A 213 1.81 -10.28 -0.14
C VAL A 213 1.76 -8.79 0.22
N LYS A 214 0.69 -8.33 0.86
CA LYS A 214 0.62 -6.98 1.43
C LYS A 214 1.62 -6.85 2.60
N PRO A 215 2.42 -5.77 2.72
CA PRO A 215 2.39 -4.53 1.94
C PRO A 215 2.97 -4.69 0.54
N ILE A 216 2.33 -4.03 -0.43
CA ILE A 216 2.58 -4.19 -1.86
C ILE A 216 3.99 -3.72 -2.22
N ASP A 217 4.77 -4.63 -2.81
CA ASP A 217 6.05 -4.29 -3.46
C ASP A 217 5.76 -3.70 -4.84
N GLN A 218 6.00 -2.40 -4.98
CA GLN A 218 5.72 -1.66 -6.21
C GLN A 218 6.50 -2.22 -7.39
N ALA A 219 7.78 -2.54 -7.23
CA ALA A 219 8.62 -3.05 -8.33
C ALA A 219 8.06 -4.37 -8.88
N ARG A 220 7.55 -5.23 -7.99
CA ARG A 220 6.86 -6.47 -8.39
C ARG A 220 5.51 -6.20 -9.06
N LEU A 221 4.73 -5.23 -8.58
CA LEU A 221 3.48 -4.81 -9.22
C LEU A 221 3.73 -4.30 -10.65
N ARG A 222 4.74 -3.45 -10.85
CA ARG A 222 5.15 -2.96 -12.18
C ARG A 222 5.53 -4.10 -13.12
N ALA A 223 6.35 -5.03 -12.64
CA ALA A 223 6.79 -6.18 -13.42
C ALA A 223 5.62 -7.10 -13.79
N ALA A 224 4.60 -7.21 -12.93
CA ALA A 224 3.39 -7.96 -13.23
C ALA A 224 2.50 -7.22 -14.26
N GLY A 225 2.33 -5.90 -14.14
CA GLY A 225 1.57 -5.08 -15.09
C GLY A 225 2.14 -5.11 -16.52
N ARG A 226 3.47 -4.99 -16.67
CA ARG A 226 4.13 -5.06 -17.98
C ARG A 226 3.99 -6.43 -18.66
N ARG A 227 4.00 -7.52 -17.89
CA ARG A 227 3.81 -8.89 -18.41
C ARG A 227 2.38 -9.16 -18.88
N GLY A 228 1.39 -8.54 -18.25
CA GLY A 228 -0.01 -8.62 -18.67
C GLY A 228 -0.35 -7.74 -19.89
N GLY A 229 0.27 -6.56 -20.02
CA GLY A 229 0.07 -5.66 -21.17
C GLY A 229 0.89 -6.00 -22.41
N GLY A 230 1.97 -6.78 -22.27
CA GLY A 230 2.90 -7.14 -23.34
C GLY A 230 2.56 -8.46 -24.03
N GLY A 231 1.50 -8.49 -24.84
CA GLY A 231 1.29 -9.58 -25.79
C GLY A 231 2.32 -9.50 -26.94
N GLY A 232 3.25 -10.45 -26.99
CA GLY A 232 4.02 -10.79 -28.19
C GLY A 232 5.52 -10.44 -28.17
N GLY A 233 6.31 -11.10 -27.33
CA GLY A 233 7.77 -11.11 -27.42
C GLY A 233 8.32 -12.42 -26.89
N GLY A 234 8.42 -13.43 -27.76
CA GLY A 234 8.99 -14.73 -27.40
C GLY A 234 10.45 -14.61 -26.93
N PRO A 235 10.95 -15.57 -26.14
CA PRO A 235 12.31 -15.52 -25.61
C PRO A 235 13.30 -15.60 -26.78
N THR A 236 14.10 -14.55 -26.97
CA THR A 236 15.31 -14.64 -27.79
C THR A 236 16.32 -15.50 -27.03
N ALA A 237 16.57 -16.70 -27.56
CA ALA A 237 17.62 -17.57 -27.06
C ALA A 237 19.00 -16.90 -27.25
N PRO A 238 19.93 -17.07 -26.29
CA PRO A 238 21.28 -16.55 -26.44
C PRO A 238 22.03 -17.36 -27.50
N ALA A 239 22.77 -16.65 -28.36
CA ALA A 239 23.76 -17.21 -29.27
C ALA A 239 25.10 -17.45 -28.55
#